data_AF-A0A0N1C0A3-F1
#
_entry.id   AF-A0A0N1C0A3-F1
#
_cell.length_a   1.000
_cell.length_b   1.000
_cell.length_c   1.000
_cell.angle_alpha   90.00
_cell.angle_beta   90.00
_cell.angle_gamma   90.00
#
_symmetry.space_group_name_H-M   'P 1'
#
loop_
_entity.id
_entity.type
_entity.pdbx_description
1 polymer ?
#
loop_
_entity_poly.entity_id
_entity_poly.type
_entity_poly.pdbx_seq_one_letter_code
_entity_poly.pdbx_strand_id
1 'polypeptide(L)'
;MRALKLVLLILALVPVTWLSAPKPLRPRDPAIHLVDLMPSLQGSLPQMGALRLAGAWQIVGQHRRLGTLSGLAQTSSGFVAVGDRGNVLWFTRPDQPGPWLARFDRLIRLEWRKHRFPTDAEAVAVDPASGDLTVAYEDLPGLEVYSHDLVRRRFIPLPVLAEWPDNQGPEAMARLADGRTLIVGETYSGWLDRTRHPGLIFRAAPQPYEEPARFELVMPPGYRPCELAQMPDGRLLVLGRHFGLTGFRSVIAAFTPQQVRPGAKVTPHVIARIDDPRIRDNYEGMTVTREADGSQIVWLVSDSNEMVWAQRTLLLKLRIGPEAR
;
A
#
# COMPACT_ATOMS: atom_id res chain seq x y z
N MET A 1 -5.07 59.17 -12.85
CA MET A 1 -6.13 58.13 -12.86
C MET A 1 -5.74 56.82 -13.56
N ARG A 2 -5.04 56.84 -14.71
CA ARG A 2 -4.64 55.60 -15.43
C ARG A 2 -3.64 54.73 -14.64
N ALA A 3 -2.65 55.35 -13.98
CA ALA A 3 -1.67 54.65 -13.15
C ALA A 3 -2.30 53.90 -11.96
N LEU A 4 -3.28 54.53 -11.28
CA LEU A 4 -3.98 53.92 -10.14
C LEU A 4 -4.81 52.69 -10.55
N LYS A 5 -5.45 52.75 -11.73
CA LYS A 5 -6.19 51.61 -12.30
C LYS A 5 -5.27 50.44 -12.67
N LEU A 6 -4.06 50.73 -13.15
CA LEU A 6 -3.06 49.71 -13.46
C LEU A 6 -2.54 49.01 -12.20
N VAL A 7 -2.28 49.79 -11.13
CA VAL A 7 -1.85 49.24 -9.83
C VAL A 7 -2.94 48.36 -9.21
N LEU A 8 -4.20 48.80 -9.25
CA LEU A 8 -5.33 47.99 -8.77
C LEU A 8 -5.53 46.70 -9.58
N LEU A 9 -5.31 46.74 -10.90
CA LEU A 9 -5.39 45.57 -11.76
C LEU A 9 -4.26 44.56 -11.45
N ILE A 10 -3.03 45.04 -11.24
CA ILE A 10 -1.89 44.19 -10.83
C ILE A 10 -2.17 43.56 -9.45
N LEU A 11 -2.65 44.36 -8.48
CA LEU A 11 -3.01 43.87 -7.16
C LEU A 11 -4.17 42.86 -7.18
N ALA A 12 -5.08 42.94 -8.15
CA ALA A 12 -6.15 41.97 -8.33
C ALA A 12 -5.69 40.68 -9.04
N LEU A 13 -4.69 40.76 -9.92
CA LEU A 13 -4.15 39.62 -10.67
C LEU A 13 -3.10 38.82 -9.89
N VAL A 14 -2.36 39.45 -8.96
CA VAL A 14 -1.36 38.77 -8.12
C VAL A 14 -1.97 37.63 -7.29
N PRO A 15 -3.11 37.80 -6.58
CA PRO A 15 -3.75 36.70 -5.84
C PRO A 15 -4.22 35.56 -6.75
N VAL A 16 -4.77 35.89 -7.93
CA VAL A 16 -5.31 34.90 -8.87
C VAL A 16 -4.20 34.04 -9.48
N THR A 17 -3.05 34.64 -9.78
CA THR A 17 -1.86 33.93 -10.28
C THR A 17 -1.11 33.17 -9.18
N TRP A 18 -1.09 33.66 -7.94
CA TRP A 18 -0.52 32.95 -6.79
C TRP A 18 -1.37 31.76 -6.33
N LEU A 19 -2.69 31.86 -6.40
CA LEU A 19 -3.62 30.77 -6.07
C LEU A 19 -3.71 29.70 -7.18
N SER A 20 -3.34 30.05 -8.41
CA SER A 20 -3.35 29.15 -9.58
C SER A 20 -1.95 28.61 -9.95
N ALA A 21 -0.91 29.02 -9.23
CA ALA A 21 0.42 28.42 -9.40
C ALA A 21 0.38 26.97 -8.91
N PRO A 22 0.86 25.99 -9.70
CA PRO A 22 1.06 24.64 -9.17
C PRO A 22 1.91 24.76 -7.92
N LYS A 23 1.45 24.17 -6.80
CA LYS A 23 2.23 24.09 -5.57
C LYS A 23 3.66 23.65 -5.96
N PRO A 24 4.71 24.38 -5.54
CA PRO A 24 6.07 23.96 -5.84
C PRO A 24 6.23 22.50 -5.41
N LEU A 25 6.84 21.68 -6.26
CA LEU A 25 7.23 20.31 -5.90
C LEU A 25 7.97 20.42 -4.57
N ARG A 26 7.38 19.83 -3.52
CA ARG A 26 7.99 19.80 -2.19
C ARG A 26 9.40 19.21 -2.32
N PRO A 27 10.39 19.72 -1.58
CA PRO A 27 11.79 19.45 -1.87
C PRO A 27 12.07 17.95 -1.92
N ARG A 28 12.75 17.54 -3.00
CA ARG A 28 13.41 16.25 -3.18
C ARG A 28 14.23 15.93 -1.94
N ASP A 29 14.14 14.71 -1.43
CA ASP A 29 15.15 14.22 -0.48
C ASP A 29 16.31 13.62 -1.29
N PRO A 30 17.45 14.32 -1.45
CA PRO A 30 18.57 13.82 -2.23
C PRO A 30 19.21 12.57 -1.60
N ALA A 31 18.88 12.25 -0.34
CA ALA A 31 19.40 11.07 0.34
C ALA A 31 18.67 9.78 -0.04
N ILE A 32 17.58 9.83 -0.83
CA ILE A 32 16.84 8.66 -1.29
C ILE A 32 16.99 8.52 -2.80
N HIS A 33 17.42 7.35 -3.26
CA HIS A 33 17.61 7.03 -4.68
C HIS A 33 17.20 5.58 -4.99
N LEU A 34 17.01 5.29 -6.27
CA LEU A 34 16.77 3.94 -6.77
C LEU A 34 18.03 3.36 -7.41
N VAL A 35 18.25 2.08 -7.17
CA VAL A 35 19.18 1.25 -7.92
C VAL A 35 18.38 0.28 -8.78
N ASP A 36 18.57 0.31 -10.09
CA ASP A 36 17.96 -0.65 -11.01
C ASP A 36 18.65 -2.01 -10.89
N LEU A 37 17.87 -3.03 -10.57
CA LEU A 37 18.34 -4.41 -10.40
C LEU A 37 18.18 -5.24 -11.67
N MET A 38 17.41 -4.76 -12.66
CA MET A 38 17.14 -5.49 -13.89
C MET A 38 18.41 -5.92 -14.64
N PRO A 39 19.49 -5.12 -14.76
CA PRO A 39 20.72 -5.56 -15.43
C PRO A 39 21.30 -6.85 -14.85
N SER A 40 21.17 -7.09 -13.55
CA SER A 40 21.64 -8.32 -12.89
C SER A 40 20.72 -9.54 -13.09
N LEU A 41 19.50 -9.31 -13.57
CA LEU A 41 18.45 -10.33 -13.74
C LEU A 41 18.24 -10.73 -15.21
N GLN A 42 18.69 -9.90 -16.17
CA GLN A 42 18.44 -10.10 -17.61
C GLN A 42 18.91 -11.45 -18.16
N GLY A 43 19.98 -12.03 -17.62
CA GLY A 43 20.48 -13.33 -18.07
C GLY A 43 19.52 -14.51 -17.80
N SER A 44 18.65 -14.40 -16.79
CA SER A 44 17.59 -15.36 -16.50
C SER A 44 16.57 -14.74 -15.56
N LEU A 45 15.43 -14.33 -16.11
CA LEU A 45 14.35 -13.71 -15.34
C LEU A 45 13.73 -14.73 -14.38
N PRO A 46 13.47 -14.34 -13.12
CA PRO A 46 12.76 -15.19 -12.15
C PRO A 46 11.42 -15.71 -12.68
N GLN A 47 11.18 -17.01 -12.55
CA GLN A 47 9.88 -17.62 -12.82
C GLN A 47 9.00 -17.51 -11.58
N MET A 48 7.81 -16.91 -11.73
CA MET A 48 6.89 -16.65 -10.61
C MET A 48 5.47 -17.10 -10.97
N GLY A 49 5.31 -18.13 -11.79
CA GLY A 49 4.00 -18.57 -12.28
C GLY A 49 3.40 -17.60 -13.31
N ALA A 50 2.18 -17.14 -13.05
CA ALA A 50 1.38 -16.35 -13.99
C ALA A 50 1.79 -14.86 -14.05
N LEU A 51 2.63 -14.40 -13.12
CA LEU A 51 3.22 -13.07 -13.13
C LEU A 51 4.64 -13.11 -13.68
N ARG A 52 5.00 -12.10 -14.49
CA ARG A 52 6.32 -11.95 -15.10
C ARG A 52 7.00 -10.69 -14.58
N LEU A 53 8.28 -10.80 -14.21
CA LEU A 53 9.05 -9.64 -13.79
C LEU A 53 9.23 -8.66 -14.96
N ALA A 54 8.78 -7.43 -14.78
CA ALA A 54 8.90 -6.35 -15.75
C ALA A 54 9.81 -5.20 -15.26
N GLY A 55 10.12 -5.17 -13.96
CA GLY A 55 11.02 -4.20 -13.35
C GLY A 55 11.34 -4.59 -11.91
N ALA A 56 12.55 -4.25 -11.46
CA ALA A 56 13.02 -4.49 -10.10
C ALA A 56 14.00 -3.39 -9.71
N TRP A 57 13.71 -2.72 -8.59
CA TRP A 57 14.55 -1.66 -8.06
C TRP A 57 14.79 -1.87 -6.57
N GLN A 58 15.91 -1.37 -6.08
CA GLN A 58 16.16 -1.18 -4.66
C GLN A 58 16.03 0.30 -4.31
N ILE A 59 15.18 0.62 -3.34
CA ILE A 59 15.10 1.94 -2.72
C ILE A 59 16.22 2.02 -1.68
N VAL A 60 17.13 2.98 -1.86
CA VAL A 60 18.29 3.17 -1.00
C VAL A 60 18.23 4.57 -0.39
N GLY A 61 18.43 4.64 0.93
CA GLY A 61 18.60 5.92 1.61
C GLY A 61 19.15 5.78 3.01
N GLN A 62 19.60 6.89 3.58
CA GLN A 62 20.24 6.91 4.91
C GLN A 62 19.23 6.88 6.08
N HIS A 63 17.94 7.01 5.78
CA HIS A 63 16.89 6.97 6.80
C HIS A 63 16.68 5.54 7.27
N ARG A 64 16.99 5.24 8.55
CA ARG A 64 16.76 3.91 9.14
C ARG A 64 15.31 3.42 8.98
N ARG A 65 14.34 4.36 8.97
CA ARG A 65 12.90 4.12 8.78
C ARG A 65 12.45 3.97 7.32
N LEU A 66 13.34 4.08 6.33
CA LEU A 66 12.99 3.76 4.95
C LEU A 66 12.70 2.26 4.79
N GLY A 67 13.30 1.46 5.68
CA GLY A 67 13.24 0.02 5.67
C GLY A 67 12.05 -0.58 6.39
N THR A 68 10.97 0.18 6.62
CA THR A 68 9.79 -0.26 7.37
C THR A 68 8.51 0.16 6.66
N LEU A 69 8.14 -0.55 5.59
CA LEU A 69 7.02 -0.20 4.71
C LEU A 69 6.02 -1.36 4.63
N SER A 70 4.85 -1.18 5.23
CA SER A 70 3.83 -2.22 5.37
C SER A 70 2.73 -2.11 4.30
N GLY A 71 2.34 -0.89 3.89
CA GLY A 71 1.26 -0.68 2.93
C GLY A 71 1.68 0.12 1.68
N LEU A 72 1.03 -0.12 0.53
CA LEU A 72 1.32 0.58 -0.73
C LEU A 72 0.04 0.92 -1.50
N ALA A 73 -0.12 2.20 -1.87
CA ALA A 73 -1.25 2.64 -2.68
C ALA A 73 -0.82 3.52 -3.87
N GLN A 74 -1.59 3.40 -4.96
CA GLN A 74 -1.49 4.30 -6.11
C GLN A 74 -2.05 5.69 -5.77
N THR A 75 -1.36 6.72 -6.21
CA THR A 75 -1.80 8.12 -6.17
C THR A 75 -1.89 8.68 -7.59
N SER A 76 -2.38 9.91 -7.74
CA SER A 76 -2.42 10.61 -9.03
C SER A 76 -1.03 10.91 -9.62
N SER A 77 0.03 10.90 -8.79
CA SER A 77 1.39 11.29 -9.19
C SER A 77 2.43 10.16 -9.05
N GLY A 78 2.00 8.98 -8.61
CA GLY A 78 2.88 7.84 -8.38
C GLY A 78 2.32 6.93 -7.30
N PHE A 79 3.07 6.79 -6.21
CA PHE A 79 2.75 5.91 -5.11
C PHE A 79 2.94 6.58 -3.75
N VAL A 80 2.22 6.05 -2.77
CA VAL A 80 2.45 6.30 -1.35
C VAL A 80 2.62 4.96 -0.65
N ALA A 81 3.68 4.83 0.14
CA ALA A 81 3.88 3.72 1.06
C ALA A 81 3.83 4.23 2.50
N VAL A 82 3.19 3.47 3.38
CA VAL A 82 3.12 3.72 4.84
C VAL A 82 3.88 2.62 5.56
N GLY A 83 4.22 2.80 6.83
CA GLY A 83 4.75 1.69 7.62
C GLY A 83 4.85 1.91 9.12
N ASP A 84 5.41 0.90 9.78
CA ASP A 84 5.29 0.57 11.21
C ASP A 84 5.70 1.67 12.23
N ARG A 85 6.53 2.62 11.80
CA ARG A 85 7.09 3.70 12.64
C ARG A 85 6.51 5.05 12.28
N GLY A 86 5.34 5.07 11.64
CA GLY A 86 4.60 6.26 11.24
C GLY A 86 5.26 7.03 10.10
N ASN A 87 6.14 6.38 9.33
CA ASN A 87 6.76 6.93 8.14
C ASN A 87 5.83 6.86 6.93
N VAL A 88 6.01 7.83 6.03
CA VAL A 88 5.34 7.84 4.73
C VAL A 88 6.38 8.10 3.66
N LEU A 89 6.44 7.24 2.65
CA LEU A 89 7.26 7.44 1.48
C LEU A 89 6.35 7.74 0.28
N TRP A 90 6.46 8.96 -0.24
CA TRP A 90 5.87 9.33 -1.52
C TRP A 90 6.92 9.18 -2.59
N PHE A 91 6.56 8.57 -3.72
CA PHE A 91 7.50 8.45 -4.82
C PHE A 91 6.80 8.37 -6.18
N THR A 92 7.45 8.94 -7.19
CA THR A 92 6.99 8.82 -8.57
C THR A 92 7.23 7.40 -9.08
N ARG A 93 6.48 7.03 -10.11
CA ARG A 93 6.67 5.77 -10.82
C ARG A 93 8.05 5.71 -11.50
N PRO A 94 8.89 4.68 -11.23
CA PRO A 94 10.23 4.59 -11.82
C PRO A 94 10.22 4.16 -13.29
N ASP A 95 9.09 3.66 -13.77
CA ASP A 95 8.89 3.20 -15.13
C ASP A 95 8.34 4.29 -16.07
N GLN A 96 8.18 5.52 -15.57
CA GLN A 96 7.71 6.67 -16.35
C GLN A 96 8.89 7.56 -16.77
N PRO A 97 8.77 8.29 -17.90
CA PRO A 97 9.78 9.27 -18.30
C PRO A 97 9.99 10.35 -17.23
N GLY A 98 11.23 10.78 -17.04
CA GLY A 98 11.61 11.84 -16.10
C GLY A 98 12.38 11.32 -14.89
N PRO A 99 12.77 12.23 -13.97
CA PRO A 99 13.50 11.84 -12.78
C PRO A 99 12.59 11.08 -11.81
N TRP A 100 13.13 10.03 -11.19
CA TRP A 100 12.49 9.44 -10.02
C TRP A 100 12.63 10.40 -8.82
N LEU A 101 11.49 10.81 -8.27
CA LEU A 101 11.41 11.70 -7.13
C LEU A 101 10.82 10.94 -5.95
N ALA A 102 11.44 11.11 -4.78
CA ALA A 102 10.94 10.57 -3.53
C ALA A 102 10.92 11.65 -2.44
N ARG A 103 9.94 11.54 -1.56
CA ARG A 103 9.75 12.39 -0.40
C ARG A 103 9.40 11.53 0.80
N PHE A 104 10.21 11.63 1.85
CA PHE A 104 10.00 10.94 3.10
C PHE A 104 9.37 11.88 4.12
N ASP A 105 8.22 11.49 4.65
CA ASP A 105 7.41 12.24 5.61
C ASP A 105 7.06 11.37 6.82
N ARG A 106 6.25 11.91 7.74
CA ARG A 106 5.66 11.19 8.85
C ARG A 106 4.17 11.48 8.96
N LEU A 107 3.37 10.47 9.28
CA LEU A 107 1.95 10.62 9.65
C LEU A 107 1.80 11.42 10.95
N ILE A 108 2.79 11.28 11.84
CA ILE A 108 2.79 11.91 13.17
C ILE A 108 3.61 13.19 13.15
N ARG A 109 2.96 14.33 13.39
CA ARG A 109 3.66 15.59 13.73
C ARG A 109 4.10 15.56 15.21
N LEU A 110 5.21 16.21 15.54
CA LEU A 110 5.87 16.16 16.87
C LEU A 110 4.92 16.39 18.07
N GLU A 111 3.89 17.21 17.90
CA GLU A 111 2.91 17.58 18.92
C GLU A 111 2.05 16.39 19.42
N TRP A 112 1.91 15.36 18.60
CA TRP A 112 1.05 14.20 18.86
C TRP A 112 1.74 13.06 19.63
N ARG A 113 3.08 13.11 19.78
CA ARG A 113 3.83 12.13 20.58
C ARG A 113 3.40 12.10 22.06
N LYS A 114 2.79 13.19 22.55
CA LYS A 114 2.26 13.29 23.92
C LYS A 114 1.00 12.42 24.14
N HIS A 115 0.36 11.93 23.08
CA HIS A 115 -0.95 11.27 23.15
C HIS A 115 -0.94 9.77 22.79
N ARG A 116 0.23 9.09 22.80
CA ARG A 116 0.36 7.67 22.38
C ARG A 116 -0.35 7.37 21.05
N PHE A 117 -0.12 8.22 20.05
CA PHE A 117 -0.68 8.02 18.72
C PHE A 117 -0.09 6.73 18.09
N PRO A 118 -0.90 5.87 17.45
CA PRO A 118 -0.39 4.63 16.84
C PRO A 118 0.60 4.96 15.72
N THR A 119 1.73 4.27 15.72
CA THR A 119 2.75 4.39 14.66
C THR A 119 2.65 3.26 13.66
N ASP A 120 2.07 2.13 14.06
CA ASP A 120 2.12 0.88 13.34
C ASP A 120 1.09 0.82 12.22
N ALA A 121 1.40 1.46 11.09
CA ALA A 121 0.50 1.56 9.96
C ALA A 121 0.63 0.33 9.07
N GLU A 122 -0.41 -0.49 9.01
CA GLU A 122 -0.39 -1.77 8.29
C GLU A 122 -0.92 -1.66 6.86
N ALA A 123 -1.99 -0.89 6.68
CA ALA A 123 -2.64 -0.78 5.38
C ALA A 123 -2.97 0.67 5.03
N VAL A 124 -2.95 0.99 3.73
CA VAL A 124 -3.34 2.31 3.22
C VAL A 124 -4.22 2.18 1.98
N ALA A 125 -5.35 2.89 1.99
CA ALA A 125 -6.17 3.09 0.80
C ALA A 125 -6.22 4.58 0.44
N VAL A 126 -6.12 4.89 -0.84
CA VAL A 126 -6.26 6.27 -1.36
C VAL A 126 -7.64 6.42 -1.98
N ASP A 127 -8.39 7.43 -1.53
CA ASP A 127 -9.63 7.83 -2.19
C ASP A 127 -9.30 8.52 -3.52
N PRO A 128 -9.70 7.98 -4.68
CA PRO A 128 -9.38 8.56 -5.98
C PRO A 128 -10.02 9.94 -6.21
N ALA A 129 -11.11 10.27 -5.50
CA ALA A 129 -11.81 11.55 -5.69
C ALA A 129 -11.13 12.70 -4.91
N SER A 130 -10.75 12.45 -3.66
CA SER A 130 -10.17 13.47 -2.77
C SER A 130 -8.65 13.41 -2.68
N GLY A 131 -8.04 12.26 -2.96
CA GLY A 131 -6.64 11.95 -2.65
C GLY A 131 -6.38 11.77 -1.14
N ASP A 132 -7.44 11.64 -0.33
CA ASP A 132 -7.30 11.36 1.10
C ASP A 132 -6.84 9.91 1.32
N LEU A 133 -6.01 9.71 2.34
CA LEU A 133 -5.45 8.43 2.75
C LEU A 133 -6.29 7.91 3.92
N THR A 134 -6.84 6.72 3.78
CA THR A 134 -7.39 5.96 4.91
C THR A 134 -6.35 4.94 5.33
N VAL A 135 -5.90 5.03 6.59
CA VAL A 135 -4.82 4.22 7.14
C VAL A 135 -5.36 3.36 8.26
N ALA A 136 -5.04 2.07 8.22
CA ALA A 136 -5.31 1.11 9.28
C ALA A 136 -4.04 0.91 10.11
N TYR A 137 -4.19 0.69 11.43
CA TYR A 137 -3.07 0.46 12.33
C TYR A 137 -3.30 -0.78 13.17
N GLU A 138 -2.22 -1.44 13.58
CA GLU A 138 -2.24 -2.70 14.34
C GLU A 138 -3.04 -2.59 15.64
N ASP A 139 -2.65 -1.65 16.51
CA ASP A 139 -3.23 -1.47 17.85
C ASP A 139 -4.31 -0.38 17.92
N LEU A 140 -4.93 -0.02 16.78
CA LEU A 140 -5.98 1.00 16.73
C LEU A 140 -7.33 0.36 16.40
N PRO A 141 -8.35 0.50 17.27
CA PRO A 141 -9.71 0.02 17.00
C PRO A 141 -10.46 0.98 16.06
N GLY A 142 -9.91 1.24 14.89
CA GLY A 142 -10.44 2.17 13.90
C GLY A 142 -9.45 2.52 12.79
N LEU A 143 -9.87 3.46 11.95
CA LEU A 143 -9.09 3.95 10.81
C LEU A 143 -8.84 5.45 10.96
N GLU A 144 -7.66 5.92 10.58
CA GLU A 144 -7.37 7.34 10.49
C GLU A 144 -7.45 7.80 9.05
N VAL A 145 -8.04 8.98 8.83
CA VAL A 145 -8.12 9.60 7.53
C VAL A 145 -7.23 10.83 7.52
N TYR A 146 -6.33 10.90 6.55
CA TYR A 146 -5.44 12.04 6.32
C TYR A 146 -5.69 12.62 4.94
N SER A 147 -5.44 13.93 4.78
CA SER A 147 -5.33 14.50 3.44
C SER A 147 -4.05 14.02 2.75
N HIS A 148 -3.97 14.22 1.44
CA HIS A 148 -2.73 14.07 0.67
C HIS A 148 -1.53 14.83 1.29
N ASP A 149 -1.80 15.95 1.98
CA ASP A 149 -0.79 16.75 2.68
C ASP A 149 -0.49 16.25 4.11
N LEU A 150 -0.91 15.03 4.43
CA LEU A 150 -0.78 14.36 5.73
C LEU A 150 -1.40 15.18 6.88
N VAL A 151 -2.44 15.95 6.58
CA VAL A 151 -3.25 16.63 7.59
C VAL A 151 -4.34 15.67 8.03
N ARG A 152 -4.34 15.28 9.30
CA ARG A 152 -5.39 14.44 9.88
C ARG A 152 -6.76 15.10 9.68
N ARG A 153 -7.69 14.36 9.09
CA ARG A 153 -9.06 14.78 8.79
C ARG A 153 -10.03 14.30 9.84
N ARG A 154 -10.04 13.00 10.11
CA ARG A 154 -10.95 12.35 11.05
C ARG A 154 -10.45 10.97 11.45
N PHE A 155 -10.98 10.48 12.56
CA PHE A 155 -10.88 9.09 12.99
C PHE A 155 -12.22 8.39 12.77
N ILE A 156 -12.19 7.14 12.33
CA ILE A 156 -13.35 6.27 12.12
C ILE A 156 -13.24 5.14 13.16
N PRO A 157 -13.93 5.24 14.31
CA PRO A 157 -13.91 4.18 15.32
C PRO A 157 -14.58 2.91 14.78
N LEU A 158 -13.88 1.80 14.84
CA LEU A 158 -14.36 0.47 14.45
C LEU A 158 -13.98 -0.54 15.55
N PRO A 159 -14.78 -0.65 16.64
CA PRO A 159 -14.48 -1.53 17.77
C PRO A 159 -14.26 -3.00 17.37
N VAL A 160 -14.85 -3.45 16.26
CA VAL A 160 -14.64 -4.79 15.68
C VAL A 160 -13.16 -5.10 15.39
N LEU A 161 -12.32 -4.10 15.13
CA LEU A 161 -10.88 -4.30 14.94
C LEU A 161 -10.16 -4.65 16.24
N ALA A 162 -10.72 -4.30 17.41
CA ALA A 162 -10.17 -4.66 18.72
C ALA A 162 -10.37 -6.14 19.08
N GLU A 163 -11.10 -6.90 18.25
CA GLU A 163 -11.30 -8.34 18.46
C GLU A 163 -10.06 -9.16 18.05
N TRP A 164 -9.14 -8.57 17.30
CA TRP A 164 -7.90 -9.22 16.89
C TRP A 164 -6.79 -9.01 17.93
N PRO A 165 -5.90 -10.00 18.15
CA PRO A 165 -4.86 -9.89 19.17
C PRO A 165 -3.90 -8.73 18.92
N ASP A 166 -3.37 -8.16 20.01
CA ASP A 166 -2.22 -7.24 19.96
C ASP A 166 -1.08 -7.89 19.14
N ASN A 167 -0.48 -7.12 18.24
CA ASN A 167 0.50 -7.57 17.23
C ASN A 167 -0.05 -8.42 16.06
N GLN A 168 -1.36 -8.40 15.79
CA GLN A 168 -1.97 -9.01 14.60
C GLN A 168 -3.14 -8.14 14.12
N GLY A 169 -2.85 -7.22 13.20
CA GLY A 169 -3.73 -6.11 12.85
C GLY A 169 -4.57 -6.25 11.56
N PRO A 170 -5.25 -5.17 11.15
CA PRO A 170 -5.87 -4.99 9.83
C PRO A 170 -4.84 -4.83 8.71
N GLU A 171 -4.13 -5.92 8.42
CA GLU A 171 -3.03 -5.95 7.45
C GLU A 171 -3.44 -5.65 6.03
N ALA A 172 -4.59 -6.18 5.59
CA ALA A 172 -4.94 -6.13 4.18
C ALA A 172 -6.26 -5.39 3.98
N MET A 173 -6.22 -4.23 3.31
CA MET A 173 -7.39 -3.38 3.13
C MET A 173 -7.52 -2.88 1.69
N ALA A 174 -8.71 -3.06 1.11
CA ALA A 174 -9.01 -2.56 -0.23
C ALA A 174 -10.37 -1.89 -0.33
N ARG A 175 -10.42 -0.74 -1.00
CA ARG A 175 -11.67 -0.15 -1.50
C ARG A 175 -11.94 -0.68 -2.90
N LEU A 176 -13.08 -1.35 -3.08
CA LEU A 176 -13.48 -1.95 -4.34
C LEU A 176 -14.24 -0.96 -5.24
N ALA A 177 -14.19 -1.20 -6.54
CA ALA A 177 -14.90 -0.47 -7.58
C ALA A 177 -16.44 -0.60 -7.45
N ASP A 178 -16.93 -1.68 -6.83
CA ASP A 178 -18.35 -1.84 -6.51
C ASP A 178 -18.79 -1.05 -5.26
N GLY A 179 -17.86 -0.30 -4.65
CA GLY A 179 -18.10 0.56 -3.52
C GLY A 179 -17.78 -0.08 -2.17
N ARG A 180 -17.66 -1.41 -2.06
CA ARG A 180 -17.35 -2.09 -0.79
C ARG A 180 -15.94 -1.79 -0.31
N THR A 181 -15.73 -1.85 1.00
CA THR A 181 -14.39 -1.92 1.60
C THR A 181 -14.21 -3.29 2.24
N LEU A 182 -13.08 -3.93 1.94
CA LEU A 182 -12.66 -5.17 2.60
C LEU A 182 -11.49 -4.88 3.53
N ILE A 183 -11.50 -5.51 4.70
CA ILE A 183 -10.37 -5.54 5.64
C ILE A 183 -10.16 -7.00 6.05
N VAL A 184 -8.93 -7.50 6.00
CA VAL A 184 -8.57 -8.86 6.43
C VAL A 184 -7.44 -8.76 7.45
N GLY A 185 -7.58 -9.49 8.55
CA GLY A 185 -6.59 -9.52 9.61
C GLY A 185 -5.47 -10.55 9.37
N GLU A 186 -4.29 -10.34 9.97
CA GLU A 186 -3.16 -11.29 9.93
C GLU A 186 -3.42 -12.59 10.71
N THR A 187 -4.36 -12.51 11.67
CA THR A 187 -4.61 -13.54 12.68
C THR A 187 -5.35 -14.74 12.13
N TYR A 188 -5.16 -15.89 12.75
CA TYR A 188 -5.95 -17.07 12.42
C TYR A 188 -7.33 -17.01 13.09
N SER A 189 -8.37 -17.40 12.34
CA SER A 189 -9.76 -17.42 12.83
C SER A 189 -10.01 -18.43 13.96
N GLY A 190 -9.04 -19.30 14.26
CA GLY A 190 -9.10 -20.20 15.40
C GLY A 190 -7.72 -20.64 15.85
N TRP A 191 -7.60 -21.04 17.12
CA TRP A 191 -6.33 -21.38 17.76
C TRP A 191 -5.59 -22.56 17.11
N LEU A 192 -6.34 -23.56 16.60
CA LEU A 192 -5.79 -24.70 15.86
C LEU A 192 -5.73 -24.47 14.35
N ASP A 193 -6.19 -23.31 13.88
CA ASP A 193 -6.18 -22.97 12.47
C ASP A 193 -4.81 -22.44 12.06
N ARG A 194 -4.43 -22.74 10.81
CA ARG A 194 -3.16 -22.30 10.21
C ARG A 194 -3.35 -21.74 8.80
N THR A 195 -4.59 -21.46 8.43
CA THR A 195 -4.99 -21.13 7.05
C THR A 195 -6.08 -20.08 6.95
N ARG A 196 -7.09 -20.08 7.85
CA ARG A 196 -8.21 -19.14 7.76
C ARG A 196 -7.91 -17.87 8.53
N HIS A 197 -8.21 -16.75 7.89
CA HIS A 197 -8.01 -15.39 8.39
C HIS A 197 -9.35 -14.65 8.40
N PRO A 198 -9.68 -13.88 9.45
CA PRO A 198 -10.94 -13.16 9.54
C PRO A 198 -10.96 -11.99 8.55
N GLY A 199 -12.08 -11.85 7.85
CA GLY A 199 -12.33 -10.76 6.92
C GLY A 199 -13.61 -10.00 7.25
N LEU A 200 -13.59 -8.70 7.01
CA LEU A 200 -14.69 -7.75 7.22
C LEU A 200 -15.13 -7.17 5.88
N ILE A 201 -16.44 -7.01 5.71
CA ILE A 201 -17.09 -6.44 4.53
C ILE A 201 -17.91 -5.23 4.97
N PHE A 202 -17.49 -4.06 4.52
CA PHE A 202 -18.26 -2.83 4.60
C PHE A 202 -18.95 -2.57 3.27
N ARG A 203 -20.21 -2.10 3.30
CA ARG A 203 -20.99 -1.85 2.07
C ARG A 203 -20.49 -0.64 1.29
N ALA A 204 -19.78 0.26 1.97
CA ALA A 204 -19.23 1.49 1.45
C ALA A 204 -17.91 1.82 2.17
N ALA A 205 -17.50 3.10 2.15
CA ALA A 205 -16.48 3.60 3.07
C ALA A 205 -16.93 3.34 4.52
N PRO A 206 -16.10 2.72 5.39
CA PRO A 206 -16.48 2.46 6.77
C PRO A 206 -16.97 3.73 7.47
N GLN A 207 -18.09 3.62 8.18
CA GLN A 207 -18.61 4.68 9.04
C GLN A 207 -18.29 4.41 10.52
N PRO A 208 -18.27 5.45 11.38
CA PRO A 208 -18.08 5.28 12.81
C PRO A 208 -19.06 4.26 13.41
N TYR A 209 -18.53 3.27 14.13
CA TYR A 209 -19.29 2.21 14.81
C TYR A 209 -20.13 1.34 13.87
N GLU A 210 -19.82 1.29 12.57
CA GLU A 210 -20.47 0.39 11.62
C GLU A 210 -20.11 -1.06 11.92
N GLU A 211 -21.13 -1.93 12.02
CA GLU A 211 -20.96 -3.38 12.12
C GLU A 211 -20.77 -3.99 10.73
N PRO A 212 -19.58 -4.53 10.41
CA PRO A 212 -19.33 -5.15 9.11
C PRO A 212 -19.93 -6.56 9.03
N ALA A 213 -20.23 -7.00 7.81
CA ALA A 213 -20.41 -8.44 7.59
C ALA A 213 -19.05 -9.15 7.62
N ARG A 214 -19.04 -10.44 7.96
CA ARG A 214 -17.81 -11.23 8.11
C ARG A 214 -17.65 -12.26 7.00
N PHE A 215 -16.41 -12.58 6.66
CA PHE A 215 -16.03 -13.71 5.81
C PHE A 215 -14.70 -14.31 6.33
N GLU A 216 -14.28 -15.44 5.80
CA GLU A 216 -12.97 -16.03 6.06
C GLU A 216 -12.16 -16.08 4.76
N LEU A 217 -10.91 -15.64 4.82
CA LEU A 217 -9.92 -15.80 3.74
C LEU A 217 -9.03 -17.00 4.05
N VAL A 218 -8.96 -17.97 3.14
CA VAL A 218 -8.17 -19.19 3.31
C VAL A 218 -6.87 -19.07 2.52
N MET A 219 -5.77 -18.82 3.23
CA MET A 219 -4.43 -18.75 2.65
C MET A 219 -3.75 -20.12 2.64
N PRO A 220 -2.75 -20.35 1.77
CA PRO A 220 -1.92 -21.54 1.85
C PRO A 220 -1.31 -21.70 3.26
N PRO A 221 -1.09 -22.93 3.77
CA PRO A 221 -0.60 -23.14 5.12
C PRO A 221 0.64 -22.31 5.47
N GLY A 222 0.57 -21.57 6.56
CA GLY A 222 1.65 -20.71 7.05
C GLY A 222 1.84 -19.40 6.29
N TYR A 223 1.05 -19.11 5.26
CA TYR A 223 1.00 -17.79 4.66
C TYR A 223 -0.07 -16.94 5.35
N ARG A 224 0.30 -15.70 5.66
CA ARG A 224 -0.56 -14.69 6.25
C ARG A 224 -0.83 -13.57 5.25
N PRO A 225 -2.06 -13.05 5.16
CA PRO A 225 -2.37 -11.95 4.25
C PRO A 225 -1.70 -10.66 4.75
N CYS A 226 -1.08 -9.90 3.86
CA CYS A 226 -0.47 -8.60 4.18
C CYS A 226 -0.97 -7.46 3.30
N GLU A 227 -1.63 -7.71 2.16
CA GLU A 227 -2.24 -6.63 1.37
C GLU A 227 -3.37 -7.15 0.46
N LEU A 228 -4.34 -6.28 0.17
CA LEU A 228 -5.38 -6.51 -0.84
C LEU A 228 -5.34 -5.45 -1.93
N ALA A 229 -5.47 -5.86 -3.19
CA ALA A 229 -5.62 -4.93 -4.31
C ALA A 229 -6.66 -5.43 -5.30
N GLN A 230 -7.44 -4.52 -5.89
CA GLN A 230 -8.37 -4.85 -6.97
C GLN A 230 -7.80 -4.50 -8.33
N MET A 231 -7.64 -5.51 -9.17
CA MET A 231 -7.21 -5.39 -10.55
C MET A 231 -8.21 -4.57 -11.38
N PRO A 232 -7.74 -3.85 -12.42
CA PRO A 232 -8.62 -3.13 -13.36
C PRO A 232 -9.70 -3.99 -14.02
N ASP A 233 -9.50 -5.30 -14.15
CA ASP A 233 -10.49 -6.27 -14.64
C ASP A 233 -11.51 -6.73 -13.57
N GLY A 234 -11.40 -6.22 -12.35
CA GLY A 234 -12.29 -6.48 -11.21
C GLY A 234 -11.84 -7.61 -10.29
N ARG A 235 -10.85 -8.43 -10.66
CA ARG A 235 -10.33 -9.49 -9.78
C ARG A 235 -9.66 -8.89 -8.55
N LEU A 236 -9.74 -9.62 -7.44
CA LEU A 236 -9.05 -9.28 -6.21
C LEU A 236 -7.76 -10.08 -6.12
N LEU A 237 -6.69 -9.42 -5.73
CA LEU A 237 -5.42 -10.02 -5.38
C LEU A 237 -5.21 -9.89 -3.88
N VAL A 238 -4.70 -10.96 -3.28
CA VAL A 238 -4.12 -10.92 -1.93
C VAL A 238 -2.63 -11.21 -2.04
N LEU A 239 -1.82 -10.36 -1.41
CA LEU A 239 -0.43 -10.63 -1.12
C LEU A 239 -0.38 -11.43 0.19
N GLY A 240 0.32 -12.55 0.15
CA GLY A 240 0.54 -13.38 1.32
C GLY A 240 2.01 -13.58 1.60
N ARG A 241 2.37 -13.58 2.87
CA ARG A 241 3.74 -13.74 3.34
C ARG A 241 3.90 -14.94 4.25
N HIS A 242 5.03 -15.61 4.12
CA HIS A 242 5.46 -16.68 5.02
C HIS A 242 6.89 -16.41 5.48
N PHE A 243 7.14 -16.47 6.80
CA PHE A 243 8.49 -16.48 7.36
C PHE A 243 8.88 -17.90 7.80
N GLY A 244 9.97 -18.41 7.22
CA GLY A 244 10.49 -19.75 7.53
C GLY A 244 12.01 -19.74 7.67
N LEU A 245 12.60 -20.93 7.85
CA LEU A 245 14.05 -21.09 8.10
C LEU A 245 14.95 -20.46 7.03
N THR A 246 14.47 -20.38 5.79
CA THR A 246 15.22 -19.82 4.66
C THR A 246 14.93 -18.32 4.43
N GLY A 247 14.25 -17.64 5.36
CA GLY A 247 13.79 -16.26 5.21
C GLY A 247 12.35 -16.15 4.69
N PHE A 248 11.97 -14.94 4.29
CA PHE A 248 10.63 -14.62 3.80
C PHE A 248 10.33 -15.26 2.44
N ARG A 249 9.08 -15.59 2.22
CA ARG A 249 8.52 -16.02 0.94
C ARG A 249 7.19 -15.32 0.73
N SER A 250 6.88 -15.00 -0.52
CA SER A 250 5.66 -14.29 -0.86
C SER A 250 4.86 -15.04 -1.93
N VAL A 251 3.54 -15.03 -1.77
CA VAL A 251 2.57 -15.52 -2.76
C VAL A 251 1.65 -14.37 -3.16
N ILE A 252 1.22 -14.38 -4.42
CA ILE A 252 0.07 -13.59 -4.85
C ILE A 252 -1.01 -14.57 -5.27
N ALA A 253 -2.20 -14.40 -4.71
CA ALA A 253 -3.35 -15.22 -5.03
C ALA A 253 -4.53 -14.38 -5.49
N ALA A 254 -5.29 -14.90 -6.45
CA ALA A 254 -6.39 -14.21 -7.10
C ALA A 254 -7.73 -14.84 -6.75
N PHE A 255 -8.76 -13.99 -6.64
CA PHE A 255 -10.14 -14.38 -6.39
C PHE A 255 -11.09 -13.32 -6.97
N THR A 256 -12.39 -13.57 -6.92
CA THR A 256 -13.40 -12.67 -7.50
C THR A 256 -14.18 -11.94 -6.41
N PRO A 257 -14.62 -10.69 -6.64
CA PRO A 257 -15.45 -9.96 -5.69
C PRO A 257 -16.75 -10.69 -5.34
N GLN A 258 -17.27 -11.52 -6.24
CA GLN A 258 -18.50 -12.29 -6.05
C GLN A 258 -18.32 -13.45 -5.07
N GLN A 259 -17.10 -13.91 -4.81
CA GLN A 259 -16.83 -14.93 -3.77
C GLN A 259 -16.91 -14.32 -2.36
N VAL A 260 -16.69 -13.01 -2.22
CA VAL A 260 -16.72 -12.31 -0.93
C VAL A 260 -18.17 -11.95 -0.59
N ARG A 261 -18.78 -12.75 0.30
CA ARG A 261 -20.15 -12.57 0.80
C ARG A 261 -20.19 -12.84 2.31
N PRO A 262 -21.21 -12.33 3.03
CA PRO A 262 -21.37 -12.66 4.45
C PRO A 262 -21.34 -14.19 4.69
N GLY A 263 -20.48 -14.64 5.60
CA GLY A 263 -20.28 -16.05 5.95
C GLY A 263 -19.47 -16.88 4.95
N ALA A 264 -18.98 -16.30 3.85
CA ALA A 264 -18.25 -17.03 2.84
C ALA A 264 -16.85 -17.44 3.34
N LYS A 265 -16.40 -18.62 2.90
CA LYS A 265 -14.99 -19.04 2.99
C LYS A 265 -14.39 -18.90 1.60
N VAL A 266 -13.50 -17.92 1.45
CA VAL A 266 -12.87 -17.58 0.18
C VAL A 266 -11.51 -18.26 0.13
N THR A 267 -11.27 -19.12 -0.86
CA THR A 267 -9.97 -19.75 -1.12
C THR A 267 -9.39 -19.19 -2.41
N PRO A 268 -8.50 -18.19 -2.34
CA PRO A 268 -7.85 -17.63 -3.52
C PRO A 268 -6.98 -18.65 -4.24
N HIS A 269 -6.87 -18.51 -5.56
CA HIS A 269 -5.98 -19.31 -6.38
C HIS A 269 -4.59 -18.66 -6.46
N VAL A 270 -3.54 -19.35 -5.99
CA VAL A 270 -2.16 -18.83 -6.08
C VAL A 270 -1.73 -18.71 -7.54
N ILE A 271 -1.52 -17.47 -7.99
CA ILE A 271 -1.06 -17.16 -9.35
C ILE A 271 0.43 -16.87 -9.41
N ALA A 272 1.06 -16.50 -8.29
CA ALA A 272 2.49 -16.28 -8.25
C ALA A 272 3.16 -16.67 -6.93
N ARG A 273 4.43 -17.05 -7.03
CA ARG A 273 5.36 -17.30 -5.93
C ARG A 273 6.66 -16.58 -6.19
N ILE A 274 7.13 -15.80 -5.22
CA ILE A 274 8.38 -15.03 -5.29
C ILE A 274 9.43 -15.73 -4.44
N ASP A 275 10.06 -16.74 -5.03
CA ASP A 275 11.02 -17.61 -4.33
C ASP A 275 12.48 -17.36 -4.75
N ASP A 276 12.72 -16.62 -5.84
CA ASP A 276 14.06 -16.36 -6.35
C ASP A 276 14.88 -15.53 -5.35
N PRO A 277 16.00 -16.04 -4.81
CA PRO A 277 16.77 -15.36 -3.77
C PRO A 277 17.27 -13.96 -4.15
N ARG A 278 17.34 -13.62 -5.45
CA ARG A 278 17.79 -12.31 -5.94
C ARG A 278 16.75 -11.22 -5.72
N ILE A 279 15.47 -11.59 -5.64
CA ILE A 279 14.32 -10.67 -5.48
C ILE A 279 13.36 -11.07 -4.35
N ARG A 280 13.61 -12.18 -3.65
CA ARG A 280 12.80 -12.61 -2.51
C ARG A 280 13.12 -11.75 -1.29
N ASP A 281 12.08 -11.19 -0.70
CA ASP A 281 12.16 -10.27 0.42
C ASP A 281 10.84 -10.29 1.23
N ASN A 282 10.77 -9.49 2.29
CA ASN A 282 9.56 -9.29 3.08
C ASN A 282 8.58 -8.34 2.38
N TYR A 283 7.87 -8.82 1.35
CA TYR A 283 6.85 -8.01 0.69
C TYR A 283 5.61 -7.86 1.57
N GLU A 284 5.24 -6.61 1.84
CA GLU A 284 4.06 -6.26 2.66
C GLU A 284 3.12 -5.35 1.88
N GLY A 285 3.63 -4.36 1.15
CA GLY A 285 2.79 -3.49 0.33
C GLY A 285 2.59 -4.00 -1.12
N MET A 286 1.36 -3.90 -1.62
CA MET A 286 0.97 -4.22 -3.00
C MET A 286 -0.05 -3.21 -3.54
N THR A 287 0.18 -2.73 -4.76
CA THR A 287 -0.85 -1.99 -5.50
C THR A 287 -0.90 -2.43 -6.95
N VAL A 288 -1.95 -2.04 -7.66
CA VAL A 288 -2.14 -2.42 -9.06
C VAL A 288 -2.40 -1.18 -9.91
N THR A 289 -1.82 -1.18 -11.10
CA THR A 289 -1.96 -0.08 -12.06
C THR A 289 -2.41 -0.63 -13.40
N ARG A 290 -3.13 0.21 -14.15
CA ARG A 290 -3.40 -0.03 -15.58
C ARG A 290 -2.44 0.81 -16.42
N GLU A 291 -1.78 0.18 -17.36
CA GLU A 291 -0.90 0.85 -18.32
C GLU A 291 -1.69 1.36 -19.53
N ALA A 292 -1.10 2.29 -20.28
CA ALA A 292 -1.70 2.85 -21.49
C ALA A 292 -1.99 1.80 -22.57
N ASP A 293 -1.17 0.73 -22.63
CA ASP A 293 -1.38 -0.42 -23.52
C ASP A 293 -2.48 -1.40 -23.03
N GLY A 294 -3.18 -1.04 -21.94
CA GLY A 294 -4.23 -1.84 -21.32
C GLY A 294 -3.72 -2.95 -20.39
N SER A 295 -2.39 -3.07 -20.23
CA SER A 295 -1.79 -4.07 -19.35
C SER A 295 -2.09 -3.79 -17.89
N GLN A 296 -2.19 -4.86 -17.12
CA GLN A 296 -2.40 -4.79 -15.68
C GLN A 296 -1.08 -5.17 -15.01
N ILE A 297 -0.63 -4.30 -14.11
CA ILE A 297 0.66 -4.39 -13.46
C ILE A 297 0.44 -4.42 -11.97
N VAL A 298 1.05 -5.40 -11.31
CA VAL A 298 1.16 -5.49 -9.87
C VAL A 298 2.48 -4.86 -9.45
N TRP A 299 2.44 -3.96 -8.49
CA TRP A 299 3.59 -3.34 -7.85
C TRP A 299 3.70 -3.87 -6.43
N LEU A 300 4.91 -4.23 -6.01
CA LEU A 300 5.18 -4.69 -4.66
C LEU A 300 6.28 -3.85 -4.03
N VAL A 301 6.17 -3.56 -2.74
CA VAL A 301 7.24 -2.97 -1.94
C VAL A 301 7.58 -3.88 -0.76
N SER A 302 8.86 -4.04 -0.45
CA SER A 302 9.30 -4.80 0.72
C SER A 302 9.52 -3.92 1.94
N ASP A 303 9.16 -4.47 3.09
CA ASP A 303 9.70 -4.11 4.38
C ASP A 303 11.09 -4.74 4.53
N SER A 304 12.00 -4.12 5.27
CA SER A 304 13.32 -4.67 5.59
C SER A 304 13.51 -4.97 7.08
N ASN A 305 12.48 -4.71 7.91
CA ASN A 305 12.37 -4.97 9.36
C ASN A 305 13.61 -4.56 10.17
N GLU A 306 14.32 -3.52 9.74
CA GLU A 306 15.57 -3.05 10.33
C GLU A 306 16.67 -4.13 10.52
N MET A 307 16.65 -5.25 9.76
CA MET A 307 17.70 -6.28 9.84
C MET A 307 19.02 -5.73 9.28
N VAL A 308 19.90 -5.31 10.20
CA VAL A 308 21.13 -4.51 10.00
C VAL A 308 22.09 -5.05 8.91
N TRP A 309 21.99 -6.31 8.53
CA TRP A 309 22.99 -7.05 7.75
C TRP A 309 22.54 -7.34 6.30
N ALA A 310 21.27 -7.10 5.97
CA ALA A 310 20.65 -7.51 4.69
C ALA A 310 19.77 -6.41 4.04
N GLN A 311 20.04 -5.13 4.33
CA GLN A 311 19.24 -3.96 3.95
C GLN A 311 18.78 -3.97 2.47
N ARG A 312 17.52 -4.30 2.20
CA ARG A 312 16.89 -4.10 0.88
C ARG A 312 15.42 -3.70 1.06
N THR A 313 15.09 -2.49 0.65
CA THR A 313 13.71 -2.09 0.35
C THR A 313 13.53 -2.26 -1.15
N LEU A 314 12.89 -3.34 -1.56
CA LEU A 314 12.68 -3.67 -2.97
C LEU A 314 11.37 -3.11 -3.47
N LEU A 315 11.37 -2.65 -4.72
CA LEU A 315 10.18 -2.29 -5.49
C LEU A 315 10.15 -3.19 -6.73
N LEU A 316 9.12 -4.01 -6.86
CA LEU A 316 8.93 -4.88 -8.03
C LEU A 316 7.79 -4.38 -8.90
N LYS A 317 7.95 -4.53 -10.22
CA LYS A 317 6.91 -4.38 -11.24
C LYS A 317 6.66 -5.74 -11.88
N LEU A 318 5.46 -6.27 -11.70
CA LEU A 318 5.06 -7.58 -12.19
C LEU A 318 3.93 -7.44 -13.19
N ARG A 319 4.13 -7.93 -14.41
CA ARG A 319 3.10 -7.96 -15.45
C ARG A 319 2.33 -9.26 -15.37
N ILE A 320 1.00 -9.17 -15.45
CA ILE A 320 0.17 -10.37 -15.55
C ILE A 320 0.30 -11.00 -16.94
N GLY A 321 0.62 -12.30 -16.97
CA GLY A 321 0.71 -13.06 -18.22
C GLY A 321 -0.67 -13.24 -18.88
N PRO A 322 -0.72 -13.50 -20.19
CA PRO A 322 -1.98 -13.76 -20.90
C PRO A 322 -2.69 -15.03 -20.39
N GLU A 323 -1.92 -16.03 -19.93
CA GLU A 323 -2.41 -17.25 -19.26
C GLU A 323 -3.15 -17.01 -17.93
N ALA A 324 -3.05 -15.81 -17.37
CA ALA A 324 -3.64 -15.44 -16.09
C ALA A 324 -4.85 -14.52 -16.26
N ARG A 325 -5.53 -14.55 -17.41
CA ARG A 325 -6.79 -13.83 -17.66
C ARG A 325 -7.98 -14.71 -17.36
#